data_AF-A0A164CL59-F1
#
_entry.id   AF-A0A164CL59-F1
#
_cell.length_a   1.000
_cell.length_b   1.000
_cell.length_c   1.000
_cell.angle_alpha   90.00
_cell.angle_beta   90.00
_cell.angle_gamma   90.00
#
_symmetry.space_group_name_H-M   'P 1'
#
loop_
_entity.id
_entity.type
_entity.pdbx_description
1 polymer ?
#
loop_
_entity_poly.entity_id
_entity_poly.type
_entity_poly.pdbx_seq_one_letter_code
_entity_poly.pdbx_strand_id
1 'polypeptide(L)' 'MRFIWALIWSFLLVHMMSYVIGSMTGGTYDFNQASIFSVVLAVLVLAIAAAIPNEPVEQH' A
#
# COMPACT_ATOMS: atom_id res chain seq x y z
N MET A 1 8.88 -5.03 -12.68
CA MET A 1 7.41 -5.22 -12.67
C MET A 1 6.83 -5.24 -11.26
N ARG A 2 7.32 -6.07 -10.33
CA ARG A 2 6.86 -6.14 -8.93
C ARG A 2 6.80 -4.80 -8.18
N PHE A 3 7.83 -3.96 -8.31
CA PHE A 3 7.89 -2.65 -7.62
C PHE A 3 6.84 -1.65 -8.10
N ILE A 4 6.64 -1.55 -9.41
CA ILE A 4 5.66 -0.64 -10.02
C ILE A 4 4.24 -1.08 -9.63
N TRP A 5 3.97 -2.38 -9.70
CA TRP A 5 2.68 -2.93 -9.29
C TRP A 5 2.43 -2.76 -7.79
N ALA A 6 3.44 -2.93 -6.93
CA ALA A 6 3.31 -2.67 -5.50
C ALA A 6 2.91 -1.21 -5.21
N LEU A 7 3.52 -0.24 -5.92
CA LEU A 7 3.13 1.17 -5.79
C LEU A 7 1.68 1.43 -6.22
N ILE A 8 1.26 0.88 -7.37
CA ILE A 8 -0.10 1.06 -7.88
C ILE A 8 -1.12 0.46 -6.90
N TRP A 9 -0.87 -0.75 -6.40
CA TRP A 9 -1.76 -1.41 -5.45
C TRP A 9 -1.81 -0.68 -4.09
N SER A 10 -0.66 -0.26 -3.56
CA SER A 10 -0.63 0.53 -2.33
C SER A 10 -1.39 1.85 -2.48
N PHE A 11 -1.27 2.53 -3.63
CA PHE A 11 -2.04 3.74 -3.93
C PHE A 11 -3.54 3.50 -3.91
N LEU A 12 -4.00 2.50 -4.66
CA LEU A 12 -5.42 2.21 -4.83
C LEU A 12 -6.07 1.73 -3.51
N LEU A 13 -5.39 0.87 -2.76
CA LEU A 13 -5.88 0.35 -1.49
C LEU A 13 -5.96 1.43 -0.41
N VAL A 14 -4.95 2.31 -0.32
CA VAL A 14 -4.95 3.40 0.66
C VAL A 14 -6.02 4.44 0.36
N HIS A 15 -6.26 4.76 -0.92
CA HIS A 15 -7.34 5.65 -1.32
C HIS A 15 -8.72 5.09 -0.94
N MET A 16 -8.96 3.81 -1.23
CA MET A 16 -10.19 3.13 -0.81
C MET A 16 -10.35 3.11 0.71
N MET A 17 -9.28 2.78 1.45
CA MET A 17 -9.28 2.77 2.91
C MET A 17 -9.58 4.15 3.49
N SER A 18 -8.94 5.21 2.97
CA SER A 18 -9.16 6.58 3.43
C SER A 18 -10.59 7.04 3.18
N TYR A 19 -11.19 6.65 2.04
CA TYR A 19 -12.60 6.92 1.76
C TYR A 19 -13.53 6.20 2.74
N VAL A 20 -13.29 4.91 3.00
CA VAL A 20 -14.09 4.11 3.95
C VAL A 20 -14.00 4.68 5.36
N ILE A 21 -12.79 5.00 5.83
CA ILE A 21 -12.58 5.58 7.17
C ILE A 21 -13.27 6.94 7.29
N GLY A 22 -13.13 7.82 6.28
CA GLY A 22 -13.84 9.10 6.24
C GLY A 22 -15.35 8.90 6.37
N SER A 23 -15.92 7.99 5.56
CA SER A 23 -17.34 7.65 5.59
C SER A 23 -17.79 7.11 6.96
N MET A 24 -16.98 6.25 7.61
CA MET A 24 -17.29 5.68 8.92
C MET A 24 -17.18 6.69 10.08
N THR A 25 -16.29 7.67 9.96
CA THR A 25 -16.01 8.65 11.02
C THR A 25 -16.77 9.96 10.85
N GLY A 26 -17.55 10.10 9.78
CA GLY A 26 -18.20 11.35 9.39
C GLY A 26 -17.23 12.42 8.87
N GLY A 27 -15.98 12.02 8.57
CA GLY A 27 -14.96 12.89 7.99
C GLY A 27 -15.03 12.97 6.47
N THR A 28 -14.28 13.92 5.90
CA THR A 28 -14.15 14.07 4.44
C THR A 28 -12.93 13.33 3.91
N TYR A 29 -13.04 12.83 2.69
CA TYR A 29 -11.90 12.27 1.97
C TYR A 29 -10.89 13.37 1.58
N ASP A 30 -9.63 13.22 2.01
CA ASP A 30 -8.51 14.09 1.64
C ASP A 30 -7.53 13.33 0.74
N PHE A 31 -7.46 13.74 -0.53
CA PHE A 31 -6.59 13.13 -1.54
C PHE A 31 -5.10 13.30 -1.22
N ASN A 32 -4.69 14.44 -0.67
CA ASN A 32 -3.29 14.74 -0.40
C ASN A 32 -2.79 13.87 0.75
N GLN A 33 -3.59 13.76 1.81
CA GLN A 33 -3.30 12.88 2.93
C GLN A 33 -3.23 11.41 2.50
N ALA A 34 -4.24 10.92 1.75
CA ALA A 34 -4.25 9.56 1.22
C ALA A 34 -3.05 9.26 0.30
N SER A 35 -2.64 10.23 -0.52
CA SER A 35 -1.46 10.10 -1.38
C SER A 35 -0.17 9.96 -0.58
N ILE A 36 0.05 10.79 0.43
CA ILE A 36 1.22 10.68 1.31
C ILE A 36 1.26 9.32 2.01
N PHE A 37 0.14 8.88 2.60
CA PHE A 37 0.06 7.57 3.25
C PHE A 37 0.31 6.42 2.29
N SER A 38 -0.12 6.54 1.04
CA SER A 38 0.11 5.48 0.05
C SER A 38 1.58 5.29 -0.31
N VAL A 39 2.34 6.38 -0.42
CA VAL A 39 3.78 6.33 -0.67
C VAL A 39 4.50 5.73 0.54
N VAL A 40 4.12 6.13 1.76
CA VAL A 40 4.67 5.57 2.99
C VAL A 40 4.40 4.06 3.07
N LEU A 41 3.17 3.62 2.81
CA LEU A 41 2.82 2.20 2.81
C LEU A 41 3.61 1.43 1.75
N ALA A 42 3.73 1.97 0.54
CA ALA A 42 4.47 1.31 -0.53
C ALA A 42 5.95 1.12 -0.14
N VAL A 43 6.59 2.14 0.44
CA VAL A 43 7.97 2.04 0.92
C VAL A 43 8.10 0.95 2.00
N LEU A 44 7.16 0.88 2.95
CA LEU A 44 7.15 -0.17 3.97
C LEU A 44 7.02 -1.57 3.37
N VAL A 45 6.10 -1.77 2.43
CA VAL A 45 5.90 -3.05 1.73
C VAL A 45 7.17 -3.48 1.00
N LEU A 46 7.85 -2.53 0.33
CA LEU A 46 9.09 -2.82 -0.37
C LEU A 46 10.26 -3.13 0.59
N ALA A 47 10.33 -2.43 1.73
CA ALA A 47 11.33 -2.70 2.76
C ALA A 47 11.14 -4.09 3.36
N ILE A 48 9.89 -4.49 3.66
CA ILE A 48 9.56 -5.83 4.16
C ILE A 48 9.92 -6.89 3.11
N ALA A 49 9.54 -6.66 1.84
CA ALA A 49 9.86 -7.58 0.75
C ALA A 49 11.37 -7.73 0.51
N ALA A 50 12.19 -6.72 0.82
CA ALA A 50 13.64 -6.79 0.77
C ALA A 50 14.27 -7.46 2.00
N ALA A 51 13.61 -7.36 3.16
CA ALA A 51 14.06 -7.97 4.41
C ALA A 51 13.78 -9.48 4.47
N ILE A 52 12.74 -9.97 3.78
CA ILE A 52 12.39 -11.39 3.74
C ILE A 52 13.31 -12.10 2.73
N PRO A 53 14.11 -13.10 3.17
CA PRO A 53 14.91 -13.92 2.28
C PRO A 53 14.00 -14.67 1.31
N ASN A 54 14.27 -14.55 0.02
CA ASN A 54 13.51 -15.23 -1.02
C ASN A 54 14.11 -16.64 -1.21
N GLU A 55 13.85 -17.54 -0.25
CA GLU A 55 14.22 -18.96 -0.37
C GLU A 55 13.49 -19.56 -1.58
N PRO A 56 14.16 -20.42 -2.37
CA PRO A 56 13.52 -21.05 -3.52
C PRO A 56 12.32 -21.86 -3.03
N VAL A 57 11.13 -21.49 -3.49
CA VAL A 57 9.92 -22.31 -3.30
C VAL A 57 10.23 -23.67 -3.91
N GLU A 58 10.30 -24.70 -3.06
CA GLU A 58 10.47 -26.08 -3.52
C GLU A 58 9.34 -26.40 -4.51
N GLN A 59 9.71 -26.53 -5.78
CA GLN A 59 8.78 -26.95 -6.83
C GLN A 59 8.49 -28.44 -6.61
N HIS A 60 7.39 -28.74 -5.92
CA HIS A 60 6.78 -30.07 -5.89
C HIS A 60 5.86 -30.27 -7.10
#